data_AF-A0A935KBV5-F1
#
_entry.id   AF-A0A935KBV5-F1
#
_cell.length_a   1.000
_cell.length_b   1.000
_cell.length_c   1.000
_cell.angle_alpha   90.00
_cell.angle_beta   90.00
_cell.angle_gamma   90.00
#
_symmetry.space_group_name_H-M   'P 1'
#
loop_
_entity.id
_entity.type
_entity.pdbx_description
1 polymer ?
#
loop_
_entity_poly.entity_id
_entity_poly.type
_entity_poly.pdbx_seq_one_letter_code
_entity_poly.pdbx_strand_id
1 'polypeptide(L)' 'MENTTYGVNSVDYIDDNIGWVAGGLIFNSTNGGNNWVIQKDSVKVNDVSFYDSMNGIAVGNNGEF' A
#
# COMPACT_ATOMS: atom_id res chain seq x y z
N MET A 1 20.61 -3.17 -9.13
CA MET A 1 19.23 -2.73 -8.84
C MET A 1 19.37 -1.48 -7.99
N GLU A 2 18.80 -0.38 -8.44
CA GLU A 2 18.85 0.86 -7.65
C GLU A 2 17.92 0.72 -6.44
N ASN A 3 18.46 0.89 -5.24
CA ASN A 3 17.67 0.94 -4.01
C ASN A 3 16.95 2.30 -3.97
N THR A 4 15.82 2.39 -4.64
CA THR A 4 14.94 3.55 -4.53
C THR A 4 14.11 3.41 -3.26
N THR A 5 14.34 4.30 -2.28
CA THR A 5 13.50 4.39 -1.09
C THR A 5 12.22 5.14 -1.46
N TYR A 6 11.10 4.41 -1.57
CA TYR A 6 9.78 5.04 -1.68
C TYR A 6 9.26 5.35 -0.27
N GLY A 7 8.83 6.58 -0.06
CA GLY A 7 8.18 6.96 1.20
C GLY A 7 6.92 6.13 1.41
N VAL A 8 6.76 5.59 2.62
CA VAL A 8 5.55 4.92 3.09
C VAL A 8 4.79 5.93 3.94
N ASN A 9 3.55 6.21 3.56
CA ASN A 9 2.65 7.14 4.23
C ASN A 9 1.61 6.42 5.09
N SER A 10 1.17 5.22 4.67
CA SER A 10 0.13 4.45 5.38
C SER A 10 0.35 2.94 5.24
N VAL A 11 -0.13 2.21 6.24
CA VAL A 11 -0.12 0.75 6.31
C VAL A 11 -1.44 0.27 6.91
N ASP A 12 -2.01 -0.77 6.32
CA ASP A 12 -3.24 -1.42 6.81
C ASP A 12 -3.09 -2.94 6.75
N TYR A 13 -3.61 -3.64 7.76
CA TYR A 13 -3.55 -5.10 7.85
C TYR A 13 -4.97 -5.66 7.94
N ILE A 14 -5.28 -6.55 7.00
CA ILE A 14 -6.57 -7.28 6.99
C ILE A 14 -6.51 -8.46 7.97
N ASP A 15 -5.37 -9.14 8.01
CA ASP A 15 -5.07 -10.21 8.96
C ASP A 15 -3.56 -10.33 9.17
N ASP A 16 -3.11 -11.33 9.94
CA ASP A 16 -1.69 -11.57 10.25
C ASP A 16 -0.82 -11.84 9.02
N ASN A 17 -1.41 -12.20 7.89
CA ASN A 17 -0.71 -12.51 6.63
C ASN A 17 -0.87 -11.42 5.57
N ILE A 18 -2.01 -10.75 5.53
CA ILE A 18 -2.39 -9.83 4.45
C ILE A 18 -2.27 -8.38 4.93
N GLY A 19 -1.32 -7.66 4.33
CA GLY A 19 -1.07 -6.25 4.61
C GLY A 19 -0.92 -5.43 3.34
N TRP A 20 -1.22 -4.15 3.45
CA TRP A 20 -1.16 -3.15 2.39
C TRP A 20 -0.37 -1.95 2.85
N VAL A 21 0.45 -1.39 1.95
CA VAL A 21 1.28 -0.22 2.21
C VAL A 21 1.12 0.77 1.07
N ALA A 22 1.01 2.06 1.40
CA ALA A 22 0.87 3.13 0.43
C ALA A 22 1.79 4.33 0.73
N GLY A 23 2.22 5.03 -0.32
CA GLY A 23 2.90 6.33 -0.18
C GLY A 23 3.32 6.96 -1.51
N GLY A 24 4.26 6.32 -2.20
CA GLY A 24 4.59 6.58 -3.62
C GLY A 24 4.18 5.46 -4.58
N LEU A 25 3.83 4.31 -4.00
CA LEU A 25 3.43 3.06 -4.64
C LEU A 25 2.38 2.42 -3.73
N ILE A 26 1.57 1.52 -4.27
CA ILE A 26 0.73 0.61 -3.48
C ILE A 26 1.39 -0.77 -3.52
N PHE A 27 1.68 -1.32 -2.34
CA PHE A 27 2.20 -2.67 -2.17
C PHE A 27 1.22 -3.54 -1.40
N ASN A 28 1.25 -4.84 -1.68
CA ASN A 28 0.58 -5.87 -0.89
C ASN A 28 1.60 -6.89 -0.41
N SER A 29 1.31 -7.48 0.76
CA SER A 29 1.91 -8.70 1.25
C SER A 29 0.82 -9.74 1.50
N THR A 30 1.14 -11.01 1.27
CA THR A 30 0.30 -12.16 1.62
C THR A 30 1.01 -13.14 2.55
N ASN A 31 2.12 -12.71 3.16
CA ASN A 31 2.97 -13.53 4.01
C ASN A 31 3.48 -12.77 5.26
N GLY A 32 2.65 -11.89 5.81
CA GLY A 32 2.93 -11.19 7.07
C GLY A 32 3.99 -10.10 6.95
N GLY A 33 4.14 -9.51 5.76
CA GLY A 33 5.11 -8.46 5.49
C GLY A 33 6.54 -8.95 5.23
N ASN A 34 6.76 -10.27 5.08
CA ASN A 34 8.07 -10.82 4.73
C ASN A 34 8.49 -10.46 3.30
N ASN A 35 7.51 -10.46 2.37
CA ASN A 35 7.69 -9.98 1.00
C ASN A 35 6.56 -9.03 0.62
N TRP A 36 6.89 -8.06 -0.23
CA TRP A 36 5.95 -7.06 -0.75
C TRP A 36 5.97 -7.05 -2.28
N VAL A 37 4.79 -7.02 -2.89
CA VAL A 37 4.62 -6.96 -4.34
C VAL A 37 3.93 -5.64 -4.70
N ILE A 38 4.49 -4.93 -5.69
CA ILE A 38 3.89 -3.70 -6.22
C ILE A 38 2.58 -4.06 -6.91
N GLN A 39 1.49 -3.45 -6.47
CA GLN A 39 0.18 -3.55 -7.12
C GLN A 39 -0.08 -2.34 -8.03
N LYS A 40 0.41 -1.16 -7.64
CA LYS A 40 0.29 0.05 -8.44
C LYS A 40 1.48 0.98 -8.22
N ASP A 41 1.99 1.56 -9.30
CA ASP A 41 3.14 2.45 -9.28
C ASP A 41 2.81 3.91 -9.63
N SER A 42 3.74 4.82 -9.33
CA SER A 42 3.62 6.26 -9.58
C SER A 42 2.36 6.90 -8.97
N VAL A 43 2.01 6.47 -7.76
CA VAL A 43 0.77 6.85 -7.08
C VAL A 43 1.08 7.73 -5.88
N LYS A 44 0.58 8.96 -5.86
CA LYS A 44 0.67 9.83 -4.67
C LYS A 44 -0.51 9.56 -3.76
N VAL A 45 -0.35 8.55 -2.91
CA VAL A 45 -1.37 8.14 -1.94
C VAL A 45 -0.91 8.57 -0.55
N ASN A 46 -1.78 9.26 0.16
CA ASN A 46 -1.54 9.69 1.53
C ASN A 46 -2.02 8.64 2.52
N ASP A 47 -3.13 7.97 2.23
CA ASP A 47 -3.72 6.98 3.14
C ASP A 47 -4.43 5.86 2.38
N VAL A 48 -4.54 4.70 3.04
CA VAL A 48 -5.28 3.52 2.55
C VAL A 48 -6.08 2.88 3.68
N SER A 49 -7.22 2.31 3.33
CA SER A 49 -7.98 1.42 4.20
C SER A 49 -8.64 0.34 3.36
N PHE A 50 -8.43 -0.92 3.74
CA PHE A 50 -8.95 -2.07 3.03
C PHE A 50 -10.03 -2.76 3.88
N TYR A 51 -11.12 -3.16 3.23
CA TYR A 51 -12.22 -3.90 3.87
C TYR A 51 -12.06 -5.41 3.69
N ASP A 52 -11.36 -5.83 2.64
CA ASP A 52 -10.90 -7.20 2.46
C ASP A 52 -9.59 -7.24 1.66
N SER A 53 -9.12 -8.45 1.36
CA SER A 53 -7.84 -8.67 0.67
C SER A 53 -7.78 -8.16 -0.76
N MET A 54 -8.90 -7.81 -1.38
CA MET A 54 -9.00 -7.37 -2.77
C MET A 54 -9.61 -5.98 -2.92
N ASN A 55 -10.25 -5.48 -1.88
CA ASN A 55 -11.07 -4.29 -2.00
C ASN A 55 -10.76 -3.30 -0.85
N GLY A 56 -10.49 -2.05 -1.24
CA GLY A 56 -10.09 -0.97 -0.35
C GLY A 56 -10.32 0.42 -0.95
N ILE A 57 -9.99 1.44 -0.18
CA ILE A 57 -9.98 2.85 -0.57
C ILE A 57 -8.55 3.35 -0.37
N ALA A 58 -8.07 4.12 -1.34
CA ALA A 58 -6.85 4.90 -1.23
C ALA A 58 -7.21 6.36 -1.49
N VAL A 59 -6.56 7.29 -0.79
CA VAL A 59 -6.78 8.74 -0.98
C VAL A 59 -5.46 9.46 -1.14
N GLY A 60 -5.38 10.36 -2.11
CA GLY A 60 -4.23 11.23 -2.36
C GLY A 60 -4.44 12.64 -1.80
N ASN A 61 -3.69 13.60 -2.35
CA ASN A 61 -3.83 15.00 -1.96
C ASN A 61 -5.22 15.54 -2.32
N ASN A 62 -5.77 16.42 -1.47
CA ASN A 62 -7.09 17.04 -1.65
C ASN A 62 -8.27 16.05 -1.75
N GLY A 63 -8.09 14.81 -1.30
CA GLY A 63 -9.13 13.77 -1.37
C GLY A 63 -9.29 13.13 -2.74
N GLU A 64 -8.34 13.35 -3.65
CA GLU A 64 -8.36 12.74 -4.99
C GLU A 64 -7.51 11.46 -5.04
N PHE A 65 -8.09 10.37 -5.55
CA PHE A 65 -7.41 9.16 -6.00
C PHE A 65 -8.26 8.38 -7.02
#